data_AF-A0A6J4T589-F1
#
_entry.id   AF-A0A6J4T589-F1
#
_cell.length_a   1.000
_cell.length_b   1.000
_cell.length_c   1.000
_cell.angle_alpha   90.00
_cell.angle_beta   90.00
_cell.angle_gamma   90.00
#
_symmetry.space_group_name_H-M   'P 1'
#
loop_
_entity.id
_entity.type
_entity.pdbx_description
1 polymer ?
#
loop_
_entity_poly.entity_id
_entity_poly.type
_entity_poly.pdbx_seq_one_letter_code
_entity_poly.pdbx_strand_id
1 'polypeptide(L)'
;MAKGMYPRMGWMGRTAACCVVLAALLASGAVLAAVAGPADAAFAGGNGKVAFYRNGDVWTMNADGTGATKLTTNYNAESNPAVSPDGSRIAYEFLRGIWVMNADGTGGRMLTDGQTATDEDPAWSADGTTIAFSRNGADIWAMNADGSDPTNLTNTPSTNDDEVEPAFSPNGAKIAYTRIGCEPERRGAHCVFVMNADGSGQTNLTHENSMQQCPNSPGYFFNGASRNPAWSPDGQKIAFAGPVICPHNMGSNIWTMNADGSGKTPLNNDNGSGDLKPVFSPDGTRVIFESNRDGNGHPTELYSMPAGGAPDGSAITRLTTNSLWDSDADWSVSSPTCTVTGNGAIEGTPGNDVICGGPNGDTIDGLGGNDVVLGGGGNDTLVGASGRDTLNGGPGTDAASFDGSAAPVEASLVTGFALRAGTPEGVALVGIENVTGSDRADTLTGSAGANQLIGGKGADELLGGAGGDRINARDGVRDTVNGGGGNDRCVTDPRETSIRSCE
;
A
#
# COMPACT_ATOMS: atom_id res chain seq x y z
N MET A 1 -63.39 -13.91 42.41
CA MET A 1 -64.03 -15.09 43.04
C MET A 1 -63.52 -16.34 42.35
N ALA A 2 -63.22 -17.39 43.12
CA ALA A 2 -63.49 -18.83 42.91
C ALA A 2 -63.78 -19.34 41.46
N LYS A 3 -63.31 -20.50 41.01
CA LYS A 3 -62.62 -21.66 41.63
C LYS A 3 -61.96 -22.49 40.50
N GLY A 4 -60.91 -23.26 40.80
CA GLY A 4 -60.40 -24.29 39.88
C GLY A 4 -61.09 -25.66 40.08
N MET A 5 -60.92 -26.59 39.13
CA MET A 5 -61.23 -28.02 39.31
C MET A 5 -60.43 -28.92 38.34
N TYR A 6 -59.55 -29.76 38.89
CA TYR A 6 -59.01 -30.99 38.27
C TYR A 6 -59.92 -32.19 38.62
N PRO A 7 -60.00 -33.26 37.79
CA PRO A 7 -59.26 -34.53 38.00
C PRO A 7 -58.77 -35.18 36.67
N ARG A 8 -58.09 -36.33 36.53
CA ARG A 8 -57.27 -37.28 37.34
C ARG A 8 -56.38 -38.03 36.31
N MET A 9 -55.07 -38.24 36.50
CA MET A 9 -54.39 -39.31 37.27
C MET A 9 -54.59 -40.76 36.75
N GLY A 10 -53.52 -41.36 36.21
CA GLY A 10 -53.38 -42.76 35.81
C GLY A 10 -51.93 -43.05 35.39
N TRP A 11 -51.32 -44.18 35.80
CA TRP A 11 -49.86 -44.40 35.81
C TRP A 11 -49.46 -45.81 35.34
N MET A 12 -48.17 -45.98 34.97
CA MET A 12 -47.40 -47.23 34.78
C MET A 12 -47.50 -48.03 33.45
N GLY A 13 -46.32 -48.40 32.93
CA GLY A 13 -46.14 -49.41 31.87
C GLY A 13 -44.81 -49.26 31.10
N ARG A 14 -43.74 -49.98 31.48
CA ARG A 14 -42.42 -49.94 30.81
C ARG A 14 -42.30 -51.04 29.73
N THR A 15 -41.63 -50.78 28.59
CA THR A 15 -40.28 -51.30 28.26
C THR A 15 -39.87 -51.18 26.77
N ALA A 16 -38.56 -50.92 26.58
CA ALA A 16 -37.67 -51.36 25.49
C ALA A 16 -37.63 -50.70 24.09
N ALA A 17 -36.37 -50.44 23.70
CA ALA A 17 -35.76 -50.56 22.35
C ALA A 17 -35.64 -49.33 21.41
N CYS A 18 -34.48 -48.67 21.55
CA CYS A 18 -33.51 -48.33 20.49
C CYS A 18 -33.69 -47.10 19.57
N CYS A 19 -32.54 -46.48 19.27
CA CYS A 19 -32.27 -45.48 18.20
C CYS A 19 -33.04 -44.15 18.22
N VAL A 20 -32.57 -43.21 19.05
CA VAL A 20 -32.63 -41.76 18.74
C VAL A 20 -31.23 -41.18 18.96
N VAL A 21 -30.70 -40.48 17.95
CA VAL A 21 -29.44 -39.75 18.03
C VAL A 21 -29.60 -38.58 19.00
N LEU A 22 -28.85 -38.57 20.09
CA LEU A 22 -28.89 -37.54 21.11
C LEU A 22 -27.65 -36.64 21.03
N ALA A 23 -27.71 -35.59 20.21
CA ALA A 23 -26.79 -34.46 20.33
C ALA A 23 -27.34 -33.50 21.40
N ALA A 24 -26.92 -33.67 22.64
CA ALA A 24 -27.36 -32.82 23.74
C ALA A 24 -26.64 -31.48 23.73
N LEU A 25 -27.36 -30.39 23.44
CA LEU A 25 -26.96 -29.08 23.95
C LEU A 25 -27.04 -29.11 25.48
N LEU A 26 -25.94 -28.83 26.16
CA LEU A 26 -25.99 -28.05 27.40
C LEU A 26 -24.72 -27.21 27.53
N ALA A 27 -24.94 -25.91 27.68
CA ALA A 27 -23.90 -24.91 27.73
C ALA A 27 -22.95 -25.09 28.94
N SER A 28 -21.66 -24.89 28.70
CA SER A 28 -20.81 -24.19 29.66
C SER A 28 -20.18 -23.01 28.91
N GLY A 29 -20.58 -21.80 29.29
CA GLY A 29 -20.13 -20.59 28.63
C GLY A 29 -18.77 -20.15 29.16
N ALA A 30 -17.82 -19.90 28.26
CA ALA A 30 -16.68 -19.04 28.51
C ALA A 30 -16.35 -18.31 27.20
N VAL A 31 -16.82 -17.07 27.11
CA VAL A 31 -16.29 -16.00 26.26
C VAL A 31 -15.96 -16.42 24.82
N LEU A 32 -16.99 -16.41 23.96
CA LEU A 32 -16.76 -15.94 22.60
C LEU A 32 -16.36 -14.47 22.74
N ALA A 33 -15.06 -14.20 22.81
CA ALA A 33 -14.57 -12.86 22.59
C ALA A 33 -14.96 -12.55 21.15
N ALA A 34 -15.93 -11.64 20.98
CA ALA A 34 -16.06 -10.95 19.71
C ALA A 34 -14.74 -10.21 19.53
N VAL A 35 -13.81 -10.82 18.78
CA VAL A 35 -12.68 -10.09 18.21
C VAL A 35 -13.33 -8.97 17.43
N ALA A 36 -13.14 -7.73 17.89
CA ALA A 36 -13.61 -6.57 17.15
C ALA A 36 -13.07 -6.70 15.73
N GLY A 37 -13.92 -6.48 14.72
CA GLY A 37 -13.47 -6.56 13.34
C GLY A 37 -12.25 -5.64 13.14
N PRO A 38 -11.28 -6.00 12.30
CA PRO A 38 -9.98 -5.30 12.19
C PRO A 38 -10.07 -3.87 11.60
N ALA A 39 -11.23 -3.21 11.63
CA ALA A 39 -11.52 -1.93 11.02
C ALA A 39 -11.41 -0.71 11.96
N ASP A 40 -11.37 -0.90 13.30
CA ASP A 40 -11.53 0.20 14.27
C ASP A 40 -10.39 0.37 15.30
N ALA A 41 -9.23 -0.30 15.13
CA ALA A 41 -8.15 -0.27 16.13
C ALA A 41 -6.73 -0.39 15.56
N ALA A 42 -6.31 0.55 14.70
CA ALA A 42 -4.92 0.66 14.24
C ALA A 42 -4.50 2.12 13.99
N PHE A 43 -4.19 2.87 15.04
CA PHE A 43 -3.54 4.19 14.92
C PHE A 43 -2.40 4.38 15.93
N ALA A 44 -1.20 3.98 15.47
CA ALA A 44 0.09 4.44 15.98
C ALA A 44 1.15 4.18 14.91
N GLY A 45 1.52 5.20 14.11
CA GLY A 45 2.68 5.20 13.19
C GLY A 45 2.70 4.21 12.01
N GLY A 46 1.87 3.17 12.00
CA GLY A 46 2.04 2.00 11.11
C GLY A 46 1.65 2.18 9.64
N ASN A 47 0.77 3.13 9.30
CA ASN A 47 0.34 3.37 7.92
C ASN A 47 1.11 4.54 7.26
N GLY A 48 2.38 4.74 7.63
CA GLY A 48 3.24 5.75 7.03
C GLY A 48 2.90 7.22 7.36
N LYS A 49 3.41 8.12 6.53
CA LYS A 49 3.26 9.58 6.67
C LYS A 49 2.55 10.15 5.45
N VAL A 50 1.74 11.16 5.71
CA VAL A 50 1.15 12.00 4.67
C VAL A 50 2.02 13.23 4.55
N ALA A 51 2.67 13.44 3.40
CA ALA A 51 3.23 14.74 3.05
C ALA A 51 2.15 15.58 2.37
N PHE A 52 2.15 16.90 2.57
CA PHE A 52 1.12 17.77 2.00
C PHE A 52 1.59 19.22 1.94
N TYR A 53 0.98 20.00 1.04
CA TYR A 53 1.14 21.44 1.00
C TYR A 53 0.39 22.09 2.17
N ARG A 54 1.01 23.06 2.83
CA ARG A 54 0.30 24.00 3.72
C ARG A 54 0.82 25.42 3.57
N ASN A 55 0.01 26.26 2.92
CA ASN A 55 0.22 27.72 2.78
C ASN A 55 1.65 28.12 2.36
N GLY A 56 2.17 27.46 1.33
CA GLY A 56 3.45 27.80 0.69
C GLY A 56 4.61 26.92 1.13
N ASP A 57 4.38 25.96 2.02
CA ASP A 57 5.42 25.11 2.61
C ASP A 57 5.04 23.62 2.52
N VAL A 58 6.03 22.73 2.51
CA VAL A 58 5.80 21.28 2.64
C VAL A 58 5.76 20.87 4.12
N TRP A 59 4.74 20.11 4.47
CA TRP A 59 4.51 19.55 5.81
C TRP A 59 4.35 18.04 5.74
N THR A 60 4.53 17.36 6.88
CA THR A 60 4.12 15.97 7.06
C THR A 60 3.21 15.82 8.27
N MET A 61 2.33 14.82 8.26
CA MET A 61 1.48 14.44 9.39
C MET A 61 1.33 12.91 9.49
N ASN A 62 0.84 12.45 10.64
CA ASN A 62 0.36 11.08 10.79
C ASN A 62 -0.93 10.89 9.98
N ALA A 63 -1.23 9.65 9.59
CA ALA A 63 -2.43 9.31 8.82
C ALA A 63 -3.79 9.58 9.52
N ASP A 64 -3.79 9.95 10.80
CA ASP A 64 -4.97 10.42 11.56
C ASP A 64 -5.10 11.96 11.59
N GLY A 65 -4.21 12.69 10.90
CA GLY A 65 -4.14 14.15 10.92
C GLY A 65 -3.32 14.73 12.08
N THR A 66 -2.83 13.90 13.00
CA THR A 66 -2.04 14.37 14.16
C THR A 66 -0.56 14.57 13.82
N GLY A 67 0.17 15.26 14.69
CA GLY A 67 1.64 15.39 14.57
C GLY A 67 2.12 16.20 13.37
N ALA A 68 1.29 17.11 12.84
CA ALA A 68 1.63 17.94 11.69
C ALA A 68 2.92 18.76 11.95
N THR A 69 3.95 18.50 11.15
CA THR A 69 5.30 19.03 11.28
C THR A 69 5.71 19.70 9.98
N LYS A 70 6.24 20.92 10.06
CA LYS A 70 6.75 21.68 8.92
C LYS A 70 8.13 21.16 8.52
N LEU A 71 8.37 20.90 7.24
CA LEU A 71 9.67 20.45 6.73
C LEU A 71 10.47 21.57 6.07
N THR A 72 9.85 22.37 5.21
CA THR A 72 10.53 23.49 4.56
C THR A 72 10.52 24.76 5.43
N THR A 73 11.46 25.68 5.20
CA THR A 73 11.63 26.90 6.01
C THR A 73 11.80 28.18 5.19
N ASN A 74 11.67 28.09 3.87
CA ASN A 74 11.87 29.21 2.96
C ASN A 74 10.52 29.87 2.61
N TYR A 75 10.58 31.11 2.10
CA TYR A 75 9.38 31.96 1.91
C TYR A 75 8.96 32.08 0.43
N ASN A 76 9.01 30.98 -0.34
CA ASN A 76 8.39 30.92 -1.67
C ASN A 76 7.49 29.68 -1.73
N ALA A 77 6.44 29.71 -2.55
CA ALA A 77 5.50 28.59 -2.62
C ALA A 77 6.19 27.28 -3.03
N GLU A 78 6.19 26.33 -2.09
CA GLU A 78 6.67 24.96 -2.24
C GLU A 78 5.45 24.04 -2.23
N SER A 79 5.22 23.31 -3.32
CA SER A 79 3.95 22.62 -3.64
C SER A 79 4.16 21.19 -4.18
N ASN A 80 3.06 20.46 -4.34
CA ASN A 80 3.02 19.08 -4.86
C ASN A 80 4.12 18.16 -4.27
N PRO A 81 4.14 17.94 -2.94
CA PRO A 81 5.07 17.00 -2.35
C PRO A 81 4.72 15.56 -2.75
N ALA A 82 5.71 14.80 -3.21
CA ALA A 82 5.62 13.38 -3.47
C ALA A 82 6.65 12.62 -2.64
N VAL A 83 6.17 11.72 -1.80
CA VAL A 83 6.96 10.88 -0.91
C VAL A 83 7.50 9.69 -1.70
N SER A 84 8.77 9.33 -1.49
CA SER A 84 9.33 8.14 -2.14
C SER A 84 8.66 6.85 -1.64
N PRO A 85 8.72 5.72 -2.38
CA PRO A 85 8.02 4.48 -2.01
C PRO A 85 8.56 3.82 -0.74
N ASP A 86 9.79 4.17 -0.35
CA ASP A 86 10.38 3.80 0.95
C ASP A 86 10.05 4.82 2.05
N GLY A 87 9.56 6.02 1.72
CA GLY A 87 9.32 7.09 2.69
C GLY A 87 10.56 7.84 3.18
N SER A 88 11.74 7.59 2.61
CA SER A 88 12.99 8.22 3.07
C SER A 88 13.17 9.65 2.54
N ARG A 89 12.53 9.97 1.40
CA ARG A 89 12.69 11.22 0.65
C ARG A 89 11.34 11.81 0.28
N ILE A 90 11.33 13.12 0.04
CA ILE A 90 10.19 13.87 -0.50
C ILE A 90 10.72 14.69 -1.67
N ALA A 91 10.18 14.43 -2.87
CA ALA A 91 10.28 15.32 -4.01
C ALA A 91 9.22 16.42 -3.89
N TYR A 92 9.49 17.63 -4.33
CA TYR A 92 8.56 18.76 -4.24
C TYR A 92 8.93 19.85 -5.24
N GLU A 93 8.00 20.74 -5.52
CA GLU A 93 8.23 21.91 -6.38
C GLU A 93 8.88 23.05 -5.59
N PHE A 94 9.90 23.70 -6.16
CA PHE A 94 10.40 24.98 -5.66
C PHE A 94 11.06 25.78 -6.79
N LEU A 95 10.72 27.08 -6.86
CA LEU A 95 11.22 28.00 -7.89
C LEU A 95 11.02 27.50 -9.34
N ARG A 96 9.91 26.79 -9.61
CA ARG A 96 9.55 26.19 -10.91
C ARG A 96 10.41 25.00 -11.33
N GLY A 97 11.19 24.41 -10.43
CA GLY A 97 11.91 23.16 -10.66
C GLY A 97 11.57 22.10 -9.61
N ILE A 98 11.91 20.85 -9.89
CA ILE A 98 11.78 19.75 -8.94
C ILE A 98 12.97 19.75 -7.98
N TRP A 99 12.69 19.65 -6.69
CA TRP A 99 13.64 19.48 -5.61
C TRP A 99 13.40 18.17 -4.90
N VAL A 100 14.40 17.69 -4.16
CA VAL A 100 14.27 16.53 -3.26
C VAL A 100 14.95 16.82 -1.94
N MET A 101 14.30 16.41 -0.85
CA MET A 101 14.83 16.43 0.52
C MET A 101 14.64 15.06 1.18
N ASN A 102 15.32 14.85 2.30
CA ASN A 102 15.02 13.74 3.21
C ASN A 102 13.65 13.98 3.86
N ALA A 103 12.95 12.93 4.28
CA ALA A 103 11.62 13.04 4.90
C ALA A 103 11.60 13.75 6.27
N ASP A 104 12.76 14.01 6.87
CA ASP A 104 12.94 14.85 8.06
C ASP A 104 13.12 16.36 7.73
N GLY A 105 13.08 16.74 6.45
CA GLY A 105 13.29 18.10 5.96
C GLY A 105 14.76 18.47 5.71
N THR A 106 15.72 17.58 5.96
CA THR A 106 17.15 17.83 5.73
C THR A 106 17.58 17.50 4.30
N GLY A 107 18.82 17.86 3.92
CA GLY A 107 19.42 17.41 2.66
C GLY A 107 18.83 17.98 1.37
N GLY A 108 17.93 18.97 1.46
CA GLY A 108 17.25 19.58 0.31
C GLY A 108 18.19 20.02 -0.82
N ARG A 109 17.98 19.46 -2.02
CA ARG A 109 18.76 19.75 -3.24
C ARG A 109 17.85 19.84 -4.47
N MET A 110 18.29 20.64 -5.43
CA MET A 110 17.63 20.82 -6.72
C MET A 110 17.89 19.62 -7.63
N LEU A 111 16.87 19.16 -8.35
CA LEU A 111 16.97 18.18 -9.43
C LEU A 111 16.87 18.85 -10.80
N THR A 112 15.93 19.78 -10.97
CA THR A 112 15.79 20.59 -12.18
C THR A 112 15.81 22.09 -11.86
N ASP A 113 16.35 22.90 -12.77
CA ASP A 113 16.74 24.29 -12.44
C ASP A 113 15.62 25.33 -12.50
N GLY A 114 14.45 24.99 -13.07
CA GLY A 114 13.31 25.89 -13.26
C GLY A 114 13.58 27.10 -14.17
N GLN A 115 14.74 27.15 -14.86
CA GLN A 115 15.16 28.32 -15.64
C GLN A 115 14.67 28.26 -17.09
N THR A 116 14.76 27.09 -17.72
CA THR A 116 14.36 26.90 -19.12
C THR A 116 12.94 26.35 -19.29
N ALA A 117 12.38 25.78 -18.24
CA ALA A 117 11.02 25.25 -18.17
C ALA A 117 10.47 25.40 -16.75
N THR A 118 9.15 25.37 -16.60
CA THR A 118 8.53 25.00 -15.32
C THR A 118 8.47 23.48 -15.24
N ASP A 119 8.91 22.88 -14.14
CA ASP A 119 8.66 21.47 -13.83
C ASP A 119 7.77 21.36 -12.59
N GLU A 120 6.70 20.58 -12.71
CA GLU A 120 5.57 20.47 -11.77
C GLU A 120 5.17 18.99 -11.56
N ASP A 121 4.33 18.71 -10.56
CA ASP A 121 3.75 17.40 -10.22
C ASP A 121 4.75 16.22 -10.20
N PRO A 122 5.78 16.23 -9.32
CA PRO A 122 6.70 15.11 -9.21
C PRO A 122 5.98 13.84 -8.74
N ALA A 123 6.37 12.66 -9.24
CA ALA A 123 5.87 11.37 -8.81
C ALA A 123 6.97 10.29 -8.91
N TRP A 124 7.16 9.51 -7.84
CA TRP A 124 8.19 8.48 -7.78
C TRP A 124 7.78 7.19 -8.49
N SER A 125 8.73 6.54 -9.16
CA SER A 125 8.60 5.12 -9.53
C SER A 125 8.60 4.24 -8.28
N ALA A 126 7.97 3.06 -8.35
CA ALA A 126 7.79 2.17 -7.20
C ALA A 126 9.09 1.64 -6.55
N ASP A 127 10.21 1.69 -7.27
CA ASP A 127 11.56 1.34 -6.79
C ASP A 127 12.35 2.56 -6.25
N GLY A 128 11.77 3.77 -6.33
CA GLY A 128 12.40 5.02 -5.88
C GLY A 128 13.61 5.48 -6.71
N THR A 129 13.82 4.90 -7.91
CA THR A 129 14.97 5.21 -8.78
C THR A 129 14.69 6.31 -9.80
N THR A 130 13.42 6.54 -10.14
CA THR A 130 12.97 7.45 -11.19
C THR A 130 11.91 8.41 -10.64
N ILE A 131 11.87 9.63 -11.16
CA ILE A 131 10.83 10.63 -10.88
C ILE A 131 10.22 11.05 -12.22
N ALA A 132 8.91 10.85 -12.37
CA ALA A 132 8.11 11.47 -13.42
C ALA A 132 7.63 12.85 -12.96
N PHE A 133 7.44 13.78 -13.90
CA PHE A 133 7.00 15.14 -13.63
C PHE A 133 6.38 15.75 -14.90
N SER A 134 5.55 16.79 -14.75
CA SER A 134 5.04 17.58 -15.87
C SER A 134 6.01 18.70 -16.22
N ARG A 135 6.20 19.00 -17.52
CA ARG A 135 7.12 20.05 -17.98
C ARG A 135 6.42 21.09 -18.84
N ASN A 136 6.45 22.34 -18.37
CA ASN A 136 5.67 23.49 -18.85
C ASN A 136 4.16 23.22 -18.92
N GLY A 137 3.68 22.26 -18.12
CA GLY A 137 2.34 21.69 -18.25
C GLY A 137 2.06 20.98 -19.59
N ALA A 138 3.04 20.77 -20.48
CA ALA A 138 2.79 20.35 -21.86
C ALA A 138 3.04 18.86 -22.14
N ASP A 139 4.00 18.26 -21.44
CA ASP A 139 4.41 16.86 -21.61
C ASP A 139 4.72 16.23 -20.25
N ILE A 140 4.54 14.91 -20.13
CA ILE A 140 5.09 14.13 -19.02
C ILE A 140 6.54 13.75 -19.36
N TRP A 141 7.44 14.07 -18.45
CA TRP A 141 8.85 13.72 -18.49
C TRP A 141 9.19 12.75 -17.35
N ALA A 142 10.33 12.07 -17.46
CA ALA A 142 10.93 11.33 -16.36
C ALA A 142 12.45 11.55 -16.32
N MET A 143 13.03 11.43 -15.13
CA MET A 143 14.47 11.52 -14.88
C MET A 143 14.88 10.53 -13.78
N ASN A 144 16.16 10.18 -13.72
CA ASN A 144 16.72 9.45 -12.58
C ASN A 144 16.54 10.29 -11.30
N ALA A 145 16.41 9.64 -10.14
CA ALA A 145 16.22 10.29 -8.84
C ALA A 145 17.40 11.19 -8.38
N ASP A 146 18.55 11.10 -9.05
CA ASP A 146 19.67 12.03 -8.87
C ASP A 146 19.52 13.34 -9.67
N GLY A 147 18.60 13.40 -10.64
CA GLY A 147 18.35 14.51 -11.57
C GLY A 147 18.92 14.28 -12.98
N SER A 148 19.54 13.12 -13.25
CA SER A 148 20.15 12.81 -14.55
C SER A 148 19.16 12.21 -15.57
N ASP A 149 19.59 12.18 -16.83
CA ASP A 149 18.89 11.61 -17.99
C ASP A 149 17.40 12.00 -18.20
N PRO A 150 17.04 13.29 -18.10
CA PRO A 150 15.66 13.75 -18.31
C PRO A 150 15.16 13.43 -19.73
N THR A 151 14.08 12.66 -19.82
CA THR A 151 13.50 12.12 -21.05
C THR A 151 12.03 12.52 -21.16
N ASN A 152 11.60 13.01 -22.34
CA ASN A 152 10.20 13.28 -22.64
C ASN A 152 9.50 11.95 -22.96
N LEU A 153 8.47 11.58 -22.18
CA LEU A 153 7.74 10.32 -22.35
C LEU A 153 6.56 10.44 -23.31
N THR A 154 5.83 11.56 -23.26
CA THR A 154 4.61 11.71 -24.07
C THR A 154 4.87 12.29 -25.45
N ASN A 155 5.76 13.29 -25.55
CA ASN A 155 6.20 13.95 -26.78
C ASN A 155 5.02 14.39 -27.67
N THR A 156 4.05 15.05 -27.03
CA THR A 156 2.75 15.39 -27.59
C THR A 156 2.90 16.57 -28.56
N PRO A 157 2.57 16.45 -29.87
CA PRO A 157 2.86 17.49 -30.87
C PRO A 157 1.98 18.77 -30.79
N SER A 158 1.27 18.98 -29.68
CA SER A 158 0.11 19.88 -29.57
C SER A 158 0.40 21.06 -28.66
N THR A 159 -0.05 22.25 -29.04
CA THR A 159 0.05 23.46 -28.21
C THR A 159 -1.23 23.72 -27.40
N ASN A 160 -2.11 22.72 -27.25
CA ASN A 160 -3.40 22.86 -26.56
C ASN A 160 -3.76 21.66 -25.67
N ASP A 161 -2.91 20.64 -25.60
CA ASP A 161 -3.14 19.43 -24.82
C ASP A 161 -2.11 19.39 -23.69
N ASP A 162 -2.44 20.04 -22.58
CA ASP A 162 -1.57 20.12 -21.40
C ASP A 162 -1.57 18.77 -20.67
N GLU A 163 -0.40 18.26 -20.28
CA GLU A 163 -0.21 16.95 -19.64
C GLU A 163 0.47 17.10 -18.28
N VAL A 164 -0.25 16.67 -17.25
CA VAL A 164 0.04 16.98 -15.84
C VAL A 164 -0.26 15.80 -14.92
N GLU A 165 0.12 15.89 -13.64
CA GLU A 165 -0.27 14.95 -12.59
C GLU A 165 0.06 13.46 -12.91
N PRO A 166 1.32 13.10 -13.20
CA PRO A 166 1.72 11.71 -13.41
C PRO A 166 1.65 10.89 -12.11
N ALA A 167 1.33 9.61 -12.22
CA ALA A 167 1.34 8.65 -11.11
C ALA A 167 1.76 7.26 -11.60
N PHE A 168 2.85 6.72 -11.04
CA PHE A 168 3.33 5.37 -11.34
C PHE A 168 2.40 4.30 -10.76
N SER A 169 2.29 3.17 -11.48
CA SER A 169 1.71 1.95 -10.91
C SER A 169 2.63 1.36 -9.83
N PRO A 170 2.11 0.60 -8.84
CA PRO A 170 2.91 0.08 -7.71
C PRO A 170 4.00 -0.92 -8.09
N ASN A 171 4.03 -1.38 -9.34
CA ASN A 171 5.06 -2.23 -9.91
C ASN A 171 5.99 -1.49 -10.89
N GLY A 172 5.90 -0.15 -10.97
CA GLY A 172 6.69 0.71 -11.85
C GLY A 172 6.43 0.57 -13.35
N ALA A 173 5.61 -0.38 -13.80
CA ALA A 173 5.47 -0.73 -15.22
C ALA A 173 4.65 0.28 -16.06
N LYS A 174 3.81 1.11 -15.40
CA LYS A 174 2.90 2.06 -16.04
C LYS A 174 2.90 3.40 -15.34
N ILE A 175 2.50 4.43 -16.08
CA ILE A 175 2.24 5.77 -15.58
C ILE A 175 0.82 6.15 -16.00
N ALA A 176 -0.04 6.49 -15.04
CA ALA A 176 -1.29 7.20 -15.29
C ALA A 176 -1.01 8.71 -15.24
N TYR A 177 -1.76 9.52 -15.99
CA TYR A 177 -1.58 10.98 -16.00
C TYR A 177 -2.85 11.68 -16.48
N THR A 178 -2.96 12.98 -16.21
CA THR A 178 -4.03 13.84 -16.71
C THR A 178 -3.63 14.48 -18.03
N ARG A 179 -4.47 14.35 -19.07
CA ARG A 179 -4.37 15.14 -20.31
C ARG A 179 -5.57 16.08 -20.43
N ILE A 180 -5.29 17.38 -20.45
CA ILE A 180 -6.22 18.47 -20.75
C ILE A 180 -6.38 18.56 -22.28
N GLY A 181 -7.53 19.02 -22.78
CA GLY A 181 -7.78 19.14 -24.22
C GLY A 181 -8.15 17.83 -24.92
N CYS A 182 -8.13 16.70 -24.21
CA CYS A 182 -8.29 15.33 -24.70
C CYS A 182 -9.52 15.02 -25.57
N GLU A 183 -10.55 15.88 -25.56
CA GLU A 183 -11.74 15.74 -26.40
C GLU A 183 -11.90 16.92 -27.38
N PRO A 184 -11.83 16.70 -28.72
CA PRO A 184 -11.95 17.77 -29.71
C PRO A 184 -13.26 18.57 -29.65
N GLU A 185 -14.34 17.93 -29.24
CA GLU A 185 -15.67 18.53 -29.06
C GLU A 185 -15.75 19.42 -27.80
N ARG A 186 -14.75 19.33 -26.90
CA ARG A 186 -14.70 19.99 -25.59
C ARG A 186 -13.28 20.43 -25.24
N ARG A 187 -12.83 21.52 -25.88
CA ARG A 187 -11.60 22.21 -25.52
C ARG A 187 -11.57 22.48 -24.00
N GLY A 188 -10.54 21.96 -23.32
CA GLY A 188 -10.39 22.04 -21.86
C GLY A 188 -11.03 20.90 -21.05
N ALA A 189 -11.55 19.85 -21.68
CA ALA A 189 -11.83 18.60 -20.95
C ALA A 189 -10.53 17.96 -20.46
N HIS A 190 -10.51 17.44 -19.23
CA HIS A 190 -9.42 16.61 -18.71
C HIS A 190 -9.82 15.14 -18.80
N CYS A 191 -8.86 14.29 -19.15
CA CYS A 191 -8.99 12.84 -19.14
C CYS A 191 -7.82 12.20 -18.42
N VAL A 192 -8.06 11.11 -17.68
CA VAL A 192 -7.04 10.18 -17.23
C VAL A 192 -6.61 9.29 -18.38
N PHE A 193 -5.32 9.36 -18.70
CA PHE A 193 -4.63 8.46 -19.60
C PHE A 193 -3.76 7.48 -18.82
N VAL A 194 -3.35 6.40 -19.48
CA VAL A 194 -2.29 5.48 -19.01
C VAL A 194 -1.30 5.20 -20.13
N MET A 195 -0.03 5.09 -19.80
CA MET A 195 1.05 4.64 -20.68
C MET A 195 1.92 3.61 -19.98
N ASN A 196 2.78 2.92 -20.72
CA ASN A 196 3.90 2.18 -20.15
C ASN A 196 4.95 3.19 -19.64
N ALA A 197 5.79 2.79 -18.69
CA ALA A 197 6.80 3.68 -18.11
C ALA A 197 7.84 4.23 -19.11
N ASP A 198 7.99 3.59 -20.28
CA ASP A 198 8.83 4.06 -21.40
C ASP A 198 8.13 5.10 -22.31
N GLY A 199 6.94 5.58 -21.94
CA GLY A 199 6.12 6.51 -22.72
C GLY A 199 5.25 5.86 -23.82
N SER A 200 5.43 4.56 -24.07
CA SER A 200 4.69 3.85 -25.13
C SER A 200 3.26 3.48 -24.70
N GLY A 201 2.38 3.25 -25.67
CA GLY A 201 1.04 2.70 -25.42
C GLY A 201 0.04 3.64 -24.74
N GLN A 202 0.24 4.96 -24.86
CA GLN A 202 -0.68 6.00 -24.35
C GLN A 202 -2.14 5.71 -24.74
N THR A 203 -3.00 5.52 -23.73
CA THR A 203 -4.40 5.13 -23.89
C THR A 203 -5.29 5.97 -22.98
N ASN A 204 -6.36 6.55 -23.52
CA ASN A 204 -7.35 7.28 -22.72
C ASN A 204 -8.26 6.29 -21.98
N LEU A 205 -8.31 6.35 -20.65
CA LEU A 205 -9.21 5.53 -19.83
C LEU A 205 -10.54 6.23 -19.54
N THR A 206 -10.59 7.55 -19.65
CA THR A 206 -11.76 8.39 -19.36
C THR A 206 -12.18 9.22 -20.55
N HIS A 207 -12.63 8.53 -21.60
CA HIS A 207 -13.51 9.12 -22.59
C HIS A 207 -14.80 9.64 -21.91
N GLU A 208 -15.02 10.96 -21.95
CA GLU A 208 -16.20 11.65 -21.41
C GLU A 208 -17.28 11.88 -22.48
N ASN A 209 -17.01 11.41 -23.70
CA ASN A 209 -17.89 11.42 -24.87
C ASN A 209 -19.28 10.77 -24.67
N SER A 210 -19.49 9.97 -23.62
CA SER A 210 -20.76 9.31 -23.30
C SER A 210 -21.41 9.82 -22.01
N MET A 211 -21.22 11.09 -21.63
CA MET A 211 -21.93 11.70 -20.50
C MET A 211 -23.45 11.60 -20.65
N GLN A 212 -24.05 10.68 -19.90
CA GLN A 212 -25.49 10.47 -19.83
C GLN A 212 -26.18 11.75 -19.33
N GLN A 213 -27.28 12.16 -19.98
CA GLN A 213 -28.08 13.27 -19.45
C GLN A 213 -28.62 12.92 -18.06
N CYS A 214 -28.63 13.89 -17.14
CA CYS A 214 -29.23 13.71 -15.84
C CYS A 214 -30.70 13.26 -16.03
N PRO A 215 -31.12 12.07 -15.54
CA PRO A 215 -32.41 11.46 -15.93
C PRO A 215 -33.65 12.31 -15.66
N ASN A 216 -33.55 13.32 -14.79
CA ASN A 216 -34.62 14.24 -14.41
C ASN A 216 -34.26 15.73 -14.63
N SER A 217 -33.23 16.05 -15.41
CA SER A 217 -32.79 17.44 -15.63
C SER A 217 -32.33 17.67 -17.08
N PRO A 218 -33.27 17.85 -18.04
CA PRO A 218 -32.94 18.08 -19.45
C PRO A 218 -32.04 19.30 -19.64
N GLY A 219 -30.95 19.12 -20.41
CA GLY A 219 -29.91 20.14 -20.60
C GLY A 219 -28.76 20.09 -19.58
N TYR A 220 -28.90 19.30 -18.50
CA TYR A 220 -27.80 18.99 -17.59
C TYR A 220 -27.20 17.62 -17.94
N PHE A 221 -25.88 17.60 -18.01
CA PHE A 221 -25.05 16.42 -18.20
C PHE A 221 -24.10 16.31 -16.99
N PHE A 222 -23.41 15.18 -16.81
CA PHE A 222 -22.35 15.00 -15.80
C PHE A 222 -21.20 16.02 -15.99
N ASN A 223 -21.35 17.23 -15.49
CA ASN A 223 -20.37 18.29 -15.72
C ASN A 223 -19.11 18.00 -14.90
N GLY A 224 -18.02 17.68 -15.57
CA GLY A 224 -16.73 17.46 -14.93
C GLY A 224 -15.72 16.87 -15.90
N ALA A 225 -14.52 16.71 -15.37
CA ALA A 225 -13.33 16.33 -16.10
C ALA A 225 -12.59 15.31 -15.23
N SER A 226 -12.07 14.26 -15.84
CA SER A 226 -11.39 13.19 -15.12
C SER A 226 -9.90 13.52 -15.01
N ARG A 227 -9.39 13.68 -13.79
CA ARG A 227 -8.03 14.15 -13.50
C ARG A 227 -7.52 13.64 -12.15
N ASN A 228 -6.29 13.99 -11.78
CA ASN A 228 -5.63 13.55 -10.54
C ASN A 228 -5.65 12.02 -10.35
N PRO A 229 -5.10 11.22 -11.29
CA PRO A 229 -5.10 9.77 -11.14
C PRO A 229 -4.12 9.31 -10.04
N ALA A 230 -4.55 8.37 -9.20
CA ALA A 230 -3.68 7.66 -8.26
C ALA A 230 -4.00 6.16 -8.27
N TRP A 231 -2.95 5.33 -8.26
CA TRP A 231 -3.09 3.88 -8.26
C TRP A 231 -3.40 3.34 -6.87
N SER A 232 -4.22 2.30 -6.79
CA SER A 232 -4.30 1.48 -5.57
C SER A 232 -3.02 0.68 -5.38
N PRO A 233 -2.57 0.36 -4.14
CA PRO A 233 -1.30 -0.35 -3.91
C PRO A 233 -1.21 -1.76 -4.53
N ASP A 234 -2.36 -2.40 -4.80
CA ASP A 234 -2.45 -3.69 -5.52
C ASP A 234 -2.37 -3.56 -7.06
N GLY A 235 -2.30 -2.33 -7.57
CA GLY A 235 -2.29 -1.99 -9.00
C GLY A 235 -3.58 -2.32 -9.75
N GLN A 236 -4.64 -2.75 -9.07
CA GLN A 236 -5.89 -3.19 -9.72
C GLN A 236 -6.81 -2.02 -10.10
N LYS A 237 -6.70 -0.89 -9.38
CA LYS A 237 -7.57 0.26 -9.54
C LYS A 237 -6.81 1.57 -9.69
N ILE A 238 -7.50 2.54 -10.25
CA ILE A 238 -7.11 3.95 -10.29
C ILE A 238 -8.25 4.74 -9.62
N ALA A 239 -7.92 5.52 -8.59
CA ALA A 239 -8.78 6.58 -8.09
C ALA A 239 -8.49 7.87 -8.88
N PHE A 240 -9.50 8.72 -9.05
CA PHE A 240 -9.38 9.97 -9.78
C PHE A 240 -10.46 10.96 -9.34
N ALA A 241 -10.19 12.25 -9.47
CA ALA A 241 -11.23 13.27 -9.40
C ALA A 241 -12.07 13.20 -10.69
N GLY A 242 -13.38 13.03 -10.56
CA GLY A 242 -14.30 12.84 -11.67
C GLY A 242 -15.56 13.70 -11.55
N PRO A 243 -16.48 13.57 -12.52
CA PRO A 243 -17.64 14.45 -12.61
C PRO A 243 -18.60 14.31 -11.44
N VAL A 244 -19.34 15.39 -11.15
CA VAL A 244 -20.39 15.37 -10.14
C VAL A 244 -21.57 14.51 -10.55
N ILE A 245 -22.18 13.85 -9.57
CA ILE A 245 -23.37 13.04 -9.77
C ILE A 245 -24.60 13.93 -9.68
N CYS A 246 -25.57 13.72 -10.59
CA CYS A 246 -26.84 14.43 -10.56
C CYS A 246 -27.54 14.25 -9.19
N PRO A 247 -28.12 15.30 -8.58
CA PRO A 247 -28.54 16.56 -9.21
C PRO A 247 -27.52 17.71 -9.13
N HIS A 248 -26.28 17.48 -8.69
CA HIS A 248 -25.28 18.53 -8.53
C HIS A 248 -24.76 19.01 -9.91
N ASN A 249 -24.46 20.30 -10.01
CA ASN A 249 -24.09 20.98 -11.26
C ASN A 249 -22.70 21.65 -11.23
N MET A 250 -22.05 21.66 -10.07
CA MET A 250 -20.72 22.22 -9.80
C MET A 250 -20.03 21.34 -8.76
N GLY A 251 -18.70 21.30 -8.78
CA GLY A 251 -17.87 20.47 -7.91
C GLY A 251 -17.13 19.35 -8.65
N SER A 252 -16.63 18.38 -7.89
CA SER A 252 -16.07 17.10 -8.36
C SER A 252 -16.19 16.09 -7.24
N ASN A 253 -16.42 14.82 -7.58
CA ASN A 253 -16.38 13.71 -6.61
C ASN A 253 -15.12 12.88 -6.86
N ILE A 254 -14.70 12.06 -5.88
CA ILE A 254 -13.70 11.02 -6.09
C ILE A 254 -14.38 9.79 -6.69
N TRP A 255 -13.80 9.27 -7.76
CA TRP A 255 -14.20 8.05 -8.44
C TRP A 255 -13.08 7.02 -8.38
N THR A 256 -13.43 5.75 -8.62
CA THR A 256 -12.48 4.67 -8.88
C THR A 256 -12.89 3.90 -10.12
N MET A 257 -11.91 3.32 -10.81
CA MET A 257 -12.07 2.40 -11.93
C MET A 257 -11.01 1.31 -11.86
N ASN A 258 -11.22 0.21 -12.59
CA ASN A 258 -10.19 -0.79 -12.83
C ASN A 258 -9.03 -0.17 -13.65
N ALA A 259 -7.84 -0.75 -13.57
CA ALA A 259 -6.65 -0.31 -14.31
C ALA A 259 -6.81 -0.26 -15.85
N ASP A 260 -7.81 -0.95 -16.41
CA ASP A 260 -8.17 -0.93 -17.84
C ASP A 260 -9.23 0.14 -18.21
N GLY A 261 -9.64 0.98 -17.26
CA GLY A 261 -10.68 2.00 -17.41
C GLY A 261 -12.11 1.49 -17.25
N SER A 262 -12.32 0.19 -17.04
CA SER A 262 -13.65 -0.39 -16.81
C SER A 262 -14.14 -0.19 -15.36
N GLY A 263 -15.43 -0.45 -15.12
CA GLY A 263 -15.96 -0.52 -13.74
C GLY A 263 -15.99 0.81 -12.97
N LYS A 264 -16.06 1.96 -13.66
CA LYS A 264 -16.13 3.29 -13.04
C LYS A 264 -17.27 3.40 -12.02
N THR A 265 -16.93 3.71 -10.77
CA THR A 265 -17.88 3.94 -9.67
C THR A 265 -17.43 5.11 -8.80
N PRO A 266 -18.35 5.97 -8.34
CA PRO A 266 -18.00 7.03 -7.39
C PRO A 266 -17.77 6.46 -6.00
N LEU A 267 -16.77 6.99 -5.29
CA LEU A 267 -16.50 6.67 -3.89
C LEU A 267 -17.31 7.56 -2.94
N ASN A 268 -17.64 8.79 -3.33
CA ASN A 268 -18.43 9.74 -2.53
C ASN A 268 -19.40 10.58 -3.39
N ASN A 269 -20.29 11.33 -2.73
CA ASN A 269 -21.30 12.17 -3.38
C ASN A 269 -21.84 13.29 -2.45
N ASP A 270 -21.01 14.23 -2.02
CA ASP A 270 -21.37 15.22 -0.99
C ASP A 270 -21.68 16.63 -1.51
N ASN A 271 -22.77 16.73 -2.26
CA ASN A 271 -23.52 17.97 -2.49
C ASN A 271 -22.87 19.09 -3.33
N GLY A 272 -21.75 18.84 -4.01
CA GLY A 272 -21.13 19.82 -4.94
C GLY A 272 -19.94 20.59 -4.38
N SER A 273 -19.32 20.06 -3.34
CA SER A 273 -17.89 20.26 -3.03
C SER A 273 -17.01 19.93 -4.24
N GLY A 274 -15.81 20.50 -4.27
CA GLY A 274 -14.74 20.07 -5.17
C GLY A 274 -13.82 19.13 -4.42
N ASP A 275 -13.97 17.82 -4.64
CA ASP A 275 -13.04 16.79 -4.15
C ASP A 275 -12.02 16.46 -5.23
N LEU A 276 -10.74 16.55 -4.89
CA LEU A 276 -9.61 16.48 -5.82
C LEU A 276 -8.44 15.68 -5.22
N LYS A 277 -7.40 15.44 -6.03
CA LYS A 277 -6.14 14.80 -5.60
C LYS A 277 -6.32 13.61 -4.65
N PRO A 278 -7.06 12.56 -5.06
CA PRO A 278 -7.17 11.34 -4.27
C PRO A 278 -5.84 10.59 -4.25
N VAL A 279 -5.43 10.10 -3.08
CA VAL A 279 -4.28 9.21 -2.91
C VAL A 279 -4.66 8.08 -1.96
N PHE A 280 -4.31 6.84 -2.32
CA PHE A 280 -4.58 5.67 -1.48
C PHE A 280 -3.63 5.60 -0.28
N SER A 281 -4.09 5.00 0.81
CA SER A 281 -3.19 4.55 1.86
C SER A 281 -2.30 3.41 1.36
N PRO A 282 -1.06 3.24 1.90
CA PRO A 282 -0.17 2.15 1.49
C PRO A 282 -0.74 0.74 1.68
N ASP A 283 -1.65 0.55 2.64
CA ASP A 283 -2.37 -0.72 2.88
C ASP A 283 -3.64 -0.87 2.02
N GLY A 284 -3.97 0.13 1.19
CA GLY A 284 -5.14 0.15 0.31
C GLY A 284 -6.49 0.28 1.02
N THR A 285 -6.52 0.48 2.35
CA THR A 285 -7.77 0.51 3.13
C THR A 285 -8.50 1.86 3.07
N ARG A 286 -7.82 2.95 2.76
CA ARG A 286 -8.34 4.32 2.76
C ARG A 286 -7.90 5.11 1.53
N VAL A 287 -8.59 6.23 1.29
CA VAL A 287 -8.20 7.28 0.34
C VAL A 287 -8.20 8.61 1.09
N ILE A 288 -7.10 9.36 1.00
CA ILE A 288 -7.05 10.79 1.32
C ILE A 288 -7.36 11.58 0.05
N PHE A 289 -8.00 12.74 0.20
CA PHE A 289 -8.27 13.67 -0.88
C PHE A 289 -8.43 15.09 -0.31
N GLU A 290 -8.24 16.10 -1.15
CA GLU A 290 -8.46 17.50 -0.76
C GLU A 290 -9.92 17.89 -1.06
N SER A 291 -10.52 18.72 -0.20
CA SER A 291 -11.92 19.12 -0.34
C SER A 291 -12.23 20.49 0.28
N ASN A 292 -13.15 21.23 -0.35
CA ASN A 292 -13.68 22.50 0.17
C ASN A 292 -15.04 22.36 0.90
N ARG A 293 -15.42 21.13 1.25
CA ARG A 293 -16.75 20.78 1.81
C ARG A 293 -17.13 21.45 3.13
N ASP A 294 -16.20 22.07 3.85
CA ASP A 294 -16.52 22.76 5.11
C ASP A 294 -17.23 24.11 4.91
N GLY A 295 -17.21 24.65 3.68
CA GLY A 295 -17.89 25.88 3.31
C GLY A 295 -17.35 27.15 3.98
N ASN A 296 -16.20 27.10 4.67
CA ASN A 296 -15.69 28.21 5.47
C ASN A 296 -15.04 29.34 4.64
N GLY A 297 -15.04 29.24 3.31
CA GLY A 297 -14.46 30.24 2.40
C GLY A 297 -12.93 30.22 2.32
N HIS A 298 -12.29 29.29 3.04
CA HIS A 298 -10.91 28.87 2.77
C HIS A 298 -10.89 27.97 1.52
N PRO A 299 -9.76 27.87 0.80
CA PRO A 299 -9.53 26.76 -0.13
C PRO A 299 -9.36 25.46 0.66
N THR A 300 -9.02 24.39 -0.03
CA THR A 300 -9.16 23.00 0.42
C THR A 300 -8.51 22.68 1.76
N GLU A 301 -9.08 21.67 2.41
CA GLU A 301 -8.55 20.96 3.57
C GLU A 301 -8.49 19.46 3.23
N LEU A 302 -7.70 18.68 3.95
CA LEU A 302 -7.53 17.25 3.71
C LEU A 302 -8.57 16.41 4.44
N TYR A 303 -9.15 15.47 3.72
CA TYR A 303 -10.14 14.51 4.20
C TYR A 303 -9.71 13.10 3.88
N SER A 304 -10.29 12.13 4.58
CA SER A 304 -10.06 10.71 4.38
C SER A 304 -11.37 9.92 4.42
N MET A 305 -11.43 8.85 3.63
CA MET A 305 -12.56 7.91 3.61
C MET A 305 -12.06 6.47 3.45
N PRO A 306 -12.89 5.44 3.68
CA PRO A 306 -12.56 4.07 3.29
C PRO A 306 -12.36 3.95 1.77
N ALA A 307 -11.42 3.13 1.33
CA ALA A 307 -11.18 2.87 -0.10
C ALA A 307 -12.36 2.16 -0.81
N GLY A 308 -13.24 1.52 -0.04
CA GLY A 308 -14.54 1.03 -0.50
C GLY A 308 -15.59 2.14 -0.74
N GLY A 309 -15.27 3.39 -0.42
CA GLY A 309 -16.12 4.56 -0.55
C GLY A 309 -16.91 4.92 0.71
N ALA A 310 -17.43 6.14 0.71
CA ALA A 310 -18.41 6.67 1.64
C ALA A 310 -19.51 7.43 0.85
N PRO A 311 -20.41 6.72 0.11
CA PRO A 311 -21.31 7.36 -0.86
C PRO A 311 -22.32 8.36 -0.28
N ASP A 312 -22.63 8.26 1.03
CA ASP A 312 -23.48 9.18 1.77
C ASP A 312 -22.69 10.22 2.59
N GLY A 313 -21.37 10.22 2.47
CA GLY A 313 -20.45 11.08 3.23
C GLY A 313 -20.25 10.70 4.70
N SER A 314 -20.95 9.70 5.24
CA SER A 314 -20.99 9.43 6.69
C SER A 314 -19.67 8.94 7.29
N ALA A 315 -18.85 8.26 6.49
CA ALA A 315 -17.53 7.75 6.87
C ALA A 315 -16.36 8.65 6.44
N ILE A 316 -16.64 9.91 6.05
CA ILE A 316 -15.60 10.87 5.64
C ILE A 316 -15.11 11.66 6.86
N THR A 317 -13.80 11.62 7.10
CA THR A 317 -13.14 12.24 8.26
C THR A 317 -12.22 13.37 7.82
N ARG A 318 -12.39 14.57 8.40
CA ARG A 318 -11.47 15.70 8.21
C ARG A 318 -10.16 15.43 8.97
N LEU A 319 -9.02 15.54 8.28
CA LEU A 319 -7.70 15.35 8.87
C LEU A 319 -7.10 16.68 9.36
N THR A 320 -7.21 17.72 8.55
CA THR A 320 -6.66 19.05 8.84
C THR A 320 -7.77 20.03 9.20
N THR A 321 -7.63 20.76 10.31
CA THR A 321 -8.74 21.50 10.96
C THR A 321 -8.39 22.96 11.26
N ASN A 322 -7.65 23.59 10.36
CA ASN A 322 -6.99 24.86 10.62
C ASN A 322 -7.57 25.99 9.74
N SER A 323 -6.82 27.06 9.47
CA SER A 323 -7.27 28.19 8.65
C SER A 323 -6.31 28.52 7.50
N LEU A 324 -5.28 27.70 7.34
CA LEU A 324 -4.35 27.71 6.21
C LEU A 324 -4.90 26.82 5.09
N TRP A 325 -4.17 26.75 3.99
CA TRP A 325 -4.58 26.06 2.77
C TRP A 325 -3.87 24.72 2.72
N ASP A 326 -4.60 23.62 2.87
CA ASP A 326 -4.02 22.28 2.93
C ASP A 326 -4.48 21.47 1.69
N SER A 327 -3.51 21.14 0.83
CA SER A 327 -3.73 20.53 -0.50
C SER A 327 -2.63 19.52 -0.81
N ASP A 328 -2.73 18.89 -1.98
CA ASP A 328 -1.61 18.17 -2.60
C ASP A 328 -1.02 17.08 -1.68
N ALA A 329 -1.89 16.34 -1.02
CA ALA A 329 -1.47 15.27 -0.12
C ALA A 329 -0.94 14.07 -0.91
N ASP A 330 0.24 13.59 -0.54
CA ASP A 330 0.75 12.29 -0.96
C ASP A 330 1.02 11.40 0.26
N TRP A 331 0.77 10.11 0.10
CA TRP A 331 0.70 9.14 1.17
C TRP A 331 1.46 7.87 0.83
N SER A 332 2.74 7.84 1.23
CA SER A 332 3.58 6.64 1.17
C SER A 332 3.74 6.02 2.56
N VAL A 333 4.33 4.82 2.61
CA VAL A 333 4.95 4.37 3.85
C VAL A 333 5.99 5.40 4.26
N SER A 334 6.20 5.58 5.56
CA SER A 334 7.36 6.28 6.06
C SER A 334 8.37 5.24 6.50
N SER A 335 9.55 5.17 5.86
CA SER A 335 10.71 4.56 6.51
C SER A 335 10.83 5.20 7.88
N PRO A 336 10.74 4.42 8.96
CA PRO A 336 10.97 4.97 10.28
C PRO A 336 12.41 5.49 10.36
N THR A 337 12.65 6.52 11.17
CA THR A 337 14.00 7.10 11.30
C THR A 337 14.94 6.06 11.88
N CYS A 338 15.97 5.67 11.12
CA CYS A 338 16.97 4.69 11.53
C CYS A 338 17.60 5.04 12.88
N THR A 339 17.46 4.17 13.88
CA THR A 339 18.20 4.23 15.17
C THR A 339 19.59 3.61 15.02
N VAL A 340 19.72 2.63 14.12
CA VAL A 340 20.98 1.94 13.80
C VAL A 340 21.19 1.96 12.28
N THR A 341 22.42 2.23 11.84
CA THR A 341 22.81 2.24 10.43
C THR A 341 24.18 1.58 10.24
N GLY A 342 24.39 0.90 9.11
CA GLY A 342 25.65 0.20 8.83
C GLY A 342 25.76 -0.30 7.39
N ASN A 343 26.84 -1.04 7.12
CA ASN A 343 27.02 -1.89 5.93
C ASN A 343 27.73 -3.17 6.39
N GLY A 344 27.38 -4.32 5.84
CA GLY A 344 27.88 -5.64 6.21
C GLY A 344 27.10 -6.25 7.37
N ALA A 345 27.80 -6.62 8.45
CA ALA A 345 27.16 -7.16 9.65
C ALA A 345 26.66 -6.02 10.54
N ILE A 346 25.36 -6.01 10.86
CA ILE A 346 24.70 -4.99 11.67
C ILE A 346 23.94 -5.70 12.81
N GLU A 347 24.19 -5.27 14.05
CA GLU A 347 23.45 -5.72 15.23
C GLU A 347 22.66 -4.53 15.78
N GLY A 348 21.39 -4.76 16.11
CA GLY A 348 20.54 -3.85 16.86
C GLY A 348 20.86 -3.84 18.36
N THR A 349 19.83 -3.58 19.17
CA THR A 349 19.90 -3.64 20.63
C THR A 349 18.81 -4.54 21.19
N PRO A 350 18.85 -4.93 22.49
CA PRO A 350 17.76 -5.66 23.14
C PRO A 350 16.49 -4.82 23.42
N GLY A 351 16.20 -3.80 22.61
CA GLY A 351 14.95 -3.05 22.65
C GLY A 351 14.60 -2.50 21.25
N ASN A 352 13.34 -2.09 21.09
CA ASN A 352 12.76 -1.73 19.79
C ASN A 352 13.64 -0.78 18.96
N ASP A 353 14.17 -1.29 17.86
CA ASP A 353 15.07 -0.58 16.96
C ASP A 353 14.47 -0.34 15.57
N VAL A 354 15.07 0.60 14.86
CA VAL A 354 14.89 0.82 13.43
C VAL A 354 16.26 0.70 12.78
N ILE A 355 16.51 -0.43 12.14
CA ILE A 355 17.81 -0.78 11.59
C ILE A 355 17.76 -0.62 10.09
N CYS A 356 18.73 0.10 9.54
CA CYS A 356 18.84 0.34 8.10
C CYS A 356 20.22 -0.11 7.62
N GLY A 357 20.24 -1.11 6.73
CA GLY A 357 21.42 -1.50 5.99
C GLY A 357 21.72 -0.56 4.83
N GLY A 358 22.69 -0.99 4.03
CA GLY A 358 23.32 -0.21 2.97
C GLY A 358 22.83 -0.52 1.56
N PRO A 359 23.61 -0.10 0.54
CA PRO A 359 23.41 -0.46 -0.86
C PRO A 359 24.21 -1.72 -1.27
N ASN A 360 24.56 -2.58 -0.31
CA ASN A 360 25.22 -3.87 -0.54
C ASN A 360 24.56 -4.95 0.32
N GLY A 361 24.76 -6.22 -0.04
CA GLY A 361 24.28 -7.35 0.74
C GLY A 361 24.80 -7.39 2.18
N ASP A 362 23.89 -7.25 3.12
CA ASP A 362 24.11 -7.10 4.55
C ASP A 362 23.62 -8.32 5.35
N THR A 363 23.99 -8.40 6.62
CA THR A 363 23.47 -9.39 7.57
C THR A 363 23.06 -8.64 8.83
N ILE A 364 21.75 -8.58 9.09
CA ILE A 364 21.17 -7.69 10.09
C ILE A 364 20.42 -8.52 11.14
N ASP A 365 20.77 -8.34 12.41
CA ASP A 365 20.08 -8.96 13.56
C ASP A 365 19.49 -7.88 14.48
N GLY A 366 18.16 -7.89 14.62
CA GLY A 366 17.40 -7.03 15.54
C GLY A 366 17.65 -7.34 17.02
N LEU A 367 18.08 -8.56 17.34
CA LEU A 367 18.24 -9.13 18.68
C LEU A 367 16.94 -9.28 19.49
N GLY A 368 16.22 -8.20 19.78
CA GLY A 368 14.96 -8.33 20.49
C GLY A 368 14.34 -7.01 20.91
N GLY A 369 13.03 -6.94 20.84
CA GLY A 369 12.31 -5.69 20.75
C GLY A 369 11.11 -5.90 19.85
N ASN A 370 10.55 -4.82 19.32
CA ASN A 370 9.63 -4.90 18.19
C ASN A 370 10.28 -4.07 17.10
N ASP A 371 11.05 -4.71 16.24
CA ASP A 371 12.04 -4.04 15.41
C ASP A 371 11.52 -3.77 14.00
N VAL A 372 12.04 -2.72 13.36
CA VAL A 372 11.88 -2.51 11.91
C VAL A 372 13.25 -2.63 11.28
N VAL A 373 13.47 -3.73 10.56
CA VAL A 373 14.71 -4.01 9.86
C VAL A 373 14.51 -3.75 8.37
N LEU A 374 15.27 -2.80 7.83
CA LEU A 374 15.34 -2.46 6.43
C LEU A 374 16.70 -2.94 5.91
N GLY A 375 16.73 -3.94 5.02
CA GLY A 375 17.96 -4.46 4.42
C GLY A 375 18.69 -3.39 3.61
N GLY A 376 17.94 -2.70 2.76
CA GLY A 376 18.45 -1.58 1.96
C GLY A 376 18.39 -1.97 0.50
N GLY A 377 19.54 -2.20 -0.13
CA GLY A 377 19.60 -2.82 -1.45
C GLY A 377 20.81 -3.74 -1.54
N GLY A 378 20.65 -4.92 -2.11
CA GLY A 378 21.65 -5.96 -2.00
C GLY A 378 21.02 -7.35 -1.98
N ASN A 379 21.72 -8.32 -1.40
CA ASN A 379 21.15 -9.62 -1.09
C ASN A 379 21.34 -9.82 0.40
N ASP A 380 20.31 -9.47 1.16
CA ASP A 380 20.39 -9.29 2.61
C ASP A 380 19.93 -10.53 3.36
N THR A 381 20.45 -10.73 4.57
CA THR A 381 19.96 -11.73 5.52
C THR A 381 19.47 -11.04 6.78
N LEU A 382 18.16 -11.06 6.99
CA LEU A 382 17.48 -10.32 8.05
C LEU A 382 16.97 -11.27 9.15
N VAL A 383 17.31 -10.96 10.39
CA VAL A 383 16.87 -11.66 11.60
C VAL A 383 16.17 -10.63 12.49
N GLY A 384 14.89 -10.83 12.79
CA GLY A 384 14.18 -9.99 13.79
C GLY A 384 14.46 -10.40 15.23
N ALA A 385 14.80 -11.69 15.44
CA ALA A 385 14.92 -12.28 16.77
C ALA A 385 13.70 -11.93 17.65
N SER A 386 13.80 -11.67 18.96
CA SER A 386 12.63 -11.79 19.84
C SER A 386 11.69 -10.57 19.90
N GLY A 387 10.61 -10.60 19.10
CA GLY A 387 9.35 -9.90 19.37
C GLY A 387 8.46 -9.77 18.13
N ARG A 388 7.82 -8.61 17.94
CA ARG A 388 6.89 -8.35 16.82
C ARG A 388 7.54 -7.43 15.79
N ASP A 389 8.29 -8.05 14.89
CA ASP A 389 9.21 -7.36 13.99
C ASP A 389 8.64 -7.17 12.58
N THR A 390 9.21 -6.23 11.83
CA THR A 390 9.03 -6.08 10.39
C THR A 390 10.39 -6.24 9.72
N LEU A 391 10.51 -7.25 8.86
CA LEU A 391 11.69 -7.47 8.03
C LEU A 391 11.37 -7.06 6.59
N ASN A 392 12.06 -6.05 6.09
CA ASN A 392 11.94 -5.55 4.73
C ASN A 392 13.29 -5.69 4.02
N GLY A 393 13.40 -6.58 3.03
CA GLY A 393 14.64 -6.75 2.25
C GLY A 393 14.99 -5.47 1.49
N GLY A 394 14.15 -5.14 0.52
CA GLY A 394 14.35 -4.01 -0.38
C GLY A 394 14.63 -4.50 -1.80
N PRO A 395 15.42 -3.77 -2.61
CA PRO A 395 15.79 -4.25 -3.93
C PRO A 395 16.91 -5.31 -3.89
N GLY A 396 16.54 -6.57 -4.12
CA GLY A 396 17.47 -7.59 -4.60
C GLY A 396 16.98 -9.02 -4.46
N THR A 397 17.59 -9.81 -3.58
CA THR A 397 17.19 -11.21 -3.33
C THR A 397 17.52 -11.58 -1.89
N ASP A 398 16.53 -11.43 -1.04
CA ASP A 398 16.72 -11.26 0.40
C ASP A 398 16.17 -12.45 1.17
N ALA A 399 16.67 -12.65 2.38
CA ALA A 399 16.40 -13.82 3.20
C ALA A 399 15.96 -13.44 4.61
N ALA A 400 14.75 -13.88 5.01
CA ALA A 400 14.38 -13.91 6.42
C ALA A 400 14.97 -15.16 7.07
N SER A 401 15.70 -15.00 8.18
CA SER A 401 16.34 -16.11 8.89
C SER A 401 15.80 -16.26 10.32
N PHE A 402 15.46 -17.51 10.65
CA PHE A 402 14.96 -17.92 11.95
C PHE A 402 15.84 -19.00 12.62
N ASP A 403 17.08 -19.20 12.16
CA ASP A 403 18.02 -20.25 12.61
C ASP A 403 18.22 -20.24 14.14
N GLY A 404 18.22 -19.05 14.75
CA GLY A 404 18.29 -18.85 16.20
C GLY A 404 16.99 -19.05 16.99
N SER A 405 15.86 -19.34 16.34
CA SER A 405 14.55 -19.45 17.02
C SER A 405 14.50 -20.63 17.98
N ALA A 406 14.05 -20.37 19.21
CA ALA A 406 13.85 -21.42 20.20
C ALA A 406 12.58 -22.26 19.96
N ALA A 407 11.66 -21.78 19.12
CA ALA A 407 10.33 -22.33 18.87
C ALA A 407 10.08 -22.56 17.36
N PRO A 408 9.22 -23.54 17.00
CA PRO A 408 8.77 -23.76 15.63
C PRO A 408 8.32 -22.49 14.91
N VAL A 409 8.60 -22.40 13.62
CA VAL A 409 8.32 -21.27 12.74
C VAL A 409 7.28 -21.68 11.71
N GLU A 410 6.20 -20.91 11.58
CA GLU A 410 5.27 -20.99 10.46
C GLU A 410 5.45 -19.71 9.62
N ALA A 411 6.12 -19.80 8.48
CA ALA A 411 6.45 -18.66 7.62
C ALA A 411 5.89 -18.83 6.21
N SER A 412 5.30 -17.77 5.66
CA SER A 412 4.72 -17.78 4.32
C SER A 412 5.02 -16.48 3.57
N LEU A 413 5.72 -16.62 2.45
CA LEU A 413 6.02 -15.52 1.52
C LEU A 413 4.79 -15.11 0.69
N VAL A 414 3.74 -15.95 0.62
CA VAL A 414 2.45 -15.59 0.01
C VAL A 414 1.68 -14.60 0.89
N THR A 415 1.73 -14.76 2.22
CA THR A 415 1.02 -13.89 3.16
C THR A 415 1.89 -12.74 3.69
N GLY A 416 3.19 -12.72 3.36
CA GLY A 416 4.14 -11.73 3.89
C GLY A 416 4.26 -11.79 5.41
N PHE A 417 4.22 -12.98 6.01
CA PHE A 417 4.10 -13.13 7.46
C PHE A 417 4.72 -14.42 7.98
N ALA A 418 5.25 -14.36 9.21
CA ALA A 418 5.71 -15.51 9.97
C ALA A 418 5.24 -15.47 11.43
N LEU A 419 5.01 -16.65 12.01
CA LEU A 419 4.68 -16.86 13.41
C LEU A 419 5.71 -17.78 14.05
N ARG A 420 5.92 -17.63 15.36
CA ARG A 420 6.70 -18.58 16.15
C ARG A 420 5.79 -19.22 17.20
N ALA A 421 5.83 -20.55 17.30
CA ALA A 421 4.85 -21.28 18.07
C ALA A 421 4.96 -20.98 19.58
N GLY A 422 3.89 -20.41 20.14
CA GLY A 422 3.81 -20.02 21.55
C GLY A 422 4.09 -18.55 21.84
N THR A 423 4.51 -17.75 20.85
CA THR A 423 4.51 -16.28 20.93
C THR A 423 3.37 -15.73 20.05
N PRO A 424 2.46 -14.90 20.58
CA PRO A 424 1.43 -14.23 19.79
C PRO A 424 1.99 -13.04 18.99
N GLU A 425 3.24 -12.64 19.26
CA GLU A 425 4.01 -11.78 18.37
C GLU A 425 4.38 -12.54 17.09
N GLY A 426 4.09 -11.93 15.93
CA GLY A 426 4.49 -12.42 14.61
C GLY A 426 5.36 -11.40 13.88
N VAL A 427 6.01 -11.87 12.82
CA VAL A 427 6.97 -11.10 12.02
C VAL A 427 6.38 -10.80 10.65
N ALA A 428 6.32 -9.53 10.27
CA ALA A 428 5.96 -9.13 8.91
C ALA A 428 7.15 -9.30 7.97
N LEU A 429 6.91 -9.85 6.78
CA LEU A 429 7.92 -10.10 5.74
C LEU A 429 7.56 -9.30 4.48
N VAL A 430 8.42 -8.36 4.09
CA VAL A 430 8.23 -7.45 2.96
C VAL A 430 9.44 -7.55 2.04
N GLY A 431 9.25 -7.78 0.74
CA GLY A 431 10.38 -7.94 -0.20
C GLY A 431 11.37 -9.02 0.28
N ILE A 432 10.87 -10.23 0.57
CA ILE A 432 11.68 -11.37 1.00
C ILE A 432 11.42 -12.52 0.03
N GLU A 433 12.47 -13.00 -0.62
CA GLU A 433 12.39 -14.11 -1.59
C GLU A 433 12.78 -15.45 -0.99
N ASN A 434 13.43 -15.46 0.19
CA ASN A 434 14.03 -16.65 0.76
C ASN A 434 13.74 -16.77 2.26
N VAL A 435 13.63 -18.00 2.77
CA VAL A 435 13.42 -18.26 4.20
C VAL A 435 14.35 -19.37 4.69
N THR A 436 15.04 -19.10 5.80
CA THR A 436 15.70 -20.12 6.61
C THR A 436 14.90 -20.32 7.89
N GLY A 437 14.43 -21.54 8.13
CA GLY A 437 13.78 -21.93 9.38
C GLY A 437 14.77 -22.04 10.53
N SER A 438 14.42 -22.85 11.52
CA SER A 438 15.04 -22.95 12.84
C SER A 438 15.54 -24.37 13.12
N ASP A 439 16.00 -24.60 14.35
CA ASP A 439 16.31 -25.94 14.86
C ASP A 439 15.04 -26.68 15.38
N ARG A 440 13.85 -26.39 14.84
CA ARG A 440 12.55 -26.96 15.23
C ARG A 440 11.76 -27.41 14.00
N ALA A 441 10.69 -28.18 14.24
CA ALA A 441 9.81 -28.67 13.19
C ALA A 441 8.95 -27.53 12.61
N ASP A 442 9.38 -27.00 11.47
CA ASP A 442 8.89 -25.75 10.90
C ASP A 442 7.95 -25.96 9.71
N THR A 443 7.21 -24.92 9.34
CA THR A 443 6.35 -24.89 8.14
C THR A 443 6.72 -23.67 7.31
N LEU A 444 7.41 -23.87 6.19
CA LEU A 444 7.88 -22.80 5.31
C LEU A 444 7.20 -22.87 3.95
N THR A 445 6.56 -21.77 3.54
CA THR A 445 5.88 -21.64 2.25
C THR A 445 6.50 -20.51 1.42
N GLY A 446 7.04 -20.84 0.25
CA GLY A 446 7.49 -19.89 -0.75
C GLY A 446 6.32 -19.23 -1.49
N SER A 447 6.60 -18.48 -2.56
CA SER A 447 5.65 -17.63 -3.27
C SER A 447 5.35 -18.17 -4.69
N ALA A 448 5.25 -17.25 -5.66
CA ALA A 448 5.15 -17.57 -7.09
C ALA A 448 6.45 -17.20 -7.86
N GLY A 449 7.50 -16.79 -7.14
CA GLY A 449 8.84 -16.53 -7.65
C GLY A 449 9.76 -17.74 -7.44
N ALA A 450 11.03 -17.62 -7.83
CA ALA A 450 12.01 -18.67 -7.53
C ALA A 450 12.60 -18.44 -6.12
N ASN A 451 12.20 -19.27 -5.16
CA ASN A 451 12.56 -19.11 -3.74
C ASN A 451 13.67 -20.07 -3.30
N GLN A 452 14.44 -19.69 -2.28
CA GLN A 452 15.26 -20.61 -1.49
C GLN A 452 14.63 -20.85 -0.13
N LEU A 453 14.32 -22.11 0.17
CA LEU A 453 13.78 -22.56 1.45
C LEU A 453 14.79 -23.51 2.11
N ILE A 454 15.21 -23.19 3.33
CA ILE A 454 16.08 -24.05 4.15
C ILE A 454 15.28 -24.39 5.41
N GLY A 455 14.95 -25.67 5.62
CA GLY A 455 14.17 -26.09 6.79
C GLY A 455 14.90 -25.80 8.11
N GLY A 456 16.16 -26.25 8.20
CA GLY A 456 17.01 -26.09 9.38
C GLY A 456 17.32 -27.47 9.96
N LYS A 457 16.96 -27.70 11.23
CA LYS A 457 16.86 -29.05 11.80
C LYS A 457 15.45 -29.23 12.34
N GLY A 458 14.78 -30.31 12.03
CA GLY A 458 13.39 -30.42 12.44
C GLY A 458 12.67 -31.61 11.86
N ALA A 459 11.39 -31.47 11.66
CA ALA A 459 10.57 -32.40 10.91
C ALA A 459 9.63 -31.51 10.12
N ASP A 460 10.17 -30.96 9.03
CA ASP A 460 9.72 -29.70 8.47
C ASP A 460 8.71 -29.92 7.35
N GLU A 461 7.82 -28.97 7.13
CA GLU A 461 6.93 -28.92 5.97
C GLU A 461 7.36 -27.77 5.05
N LEU A 462 7.98 -28.11 3.92
CA LEU A 462 8.54 -27.16 2.97
C LEU A 462 7.75 -27.19 1.66
N LEU A 463 7.06 -26.09 1.37
CA LEU A 463 6.23 -25.89 0.19
C LEU A 463 6.87 -24.80 -0.68
N GLY A 464 7.47 -25.15 -1.82
CA GLY A 464 8.11 -24.19 -2.74
C GLY A 464 7.09 -23.19 -3.27
N GLY A 465 6.10 -23.68 -4.00
CA GLY A 465 4.96 -22.90 -4.46
C GLY A 465 4.79 -23.03 -5.97
N ALA A 466 5.04 -21.94 -6.68
CA ALA A 466 5.27 -21.95 -8.12
C ALA A 466 6.54 -21.16 -8.41
N GLY A 467 7.40 -21.64 -9.30
CA GLY A 467 8.72 -21.03 -9.43
C GLY A 467 9.77 -21.96 -10.00
N GLY A 468 10.99 -21.82 -9.51
CA GLY A 468 12.12 -22.69 -9.85
C GLY A 468 12.96 -22.83 -8.59
N ASP A 469 12.41 -23.56 -7.63
CA ASP A 469 12.77 -23.38 -6.23
C ASP A 469 14.02 -24.16 -5.82
N ARG A 470 14.66 -23.72 -4.74
CA ARG A 470 15.78 -24.42 -4.10
C ARG A 470 15.42 -24.77 -2.67
N ILE A 471 14.98 -26.00 -2.46
CA ILE A 471 14.56 -26.48 -1.15
C ILE A 471 15.68 -27.34 -0.54
N ASN A 472 16.06 -27.08 0.72
CA ASN A 472 17.03 -27.86 1.47
C ASN A 472 16.41 -28.35 2.79
N ALA A 473 16.09 -29.65 2.82
CA ALA A 473 15.47 -30.39 3.92
C ALA A 473 16.38 -31.59 4.24
N ARG A 474 17.61 -31.29 4.68
CA ARG A 474 18.66 -32.29 4.83
C ARG A 474 19.45 -32.11 6.13
N ASP A 475 18.87 -32.62 7.19
CA ASP A 475 19.36 -32.52 8.57
C ASP A 475 19.56 -33.89 9.25
N GLY A 476 19.10 -34.98 8.62
CA GLY A 476 19.11 -36.36 9.12
C GLY A 476 17.80 -36.84 9.80
N VAL A 477 16.76 -36.00 9.86
CA VAL A 477 15.46 -36.29 10.46
C VAL A 477 14.47 -36.75 9.38
N ARG A 478 13.29 -36.14 9.23
CA ARG A 478 12.26 -36.53 8.25
C ARG A 478 11.26 -35.40 8.02
N ASP A 479 11.20 -34.98 6.78
CA ASP A 479 10.53 -33.77 6.30
C ASP A 479 9.44 -34.10 5.27
N THR A 480 8.58 -33.13 5.02
CA THR A 480 7.59 -33.13 3.95
C THR A 480 7.98 -32.05 2.95
N VAL A 481 8.36 -32.45 1.74
CA VAL A 481 8.86 -31.52 0.72
C VAL A 481 7.99 -31.57 -0.53
N ASN A 482 7.54 -30.40 -0.97
CA ASN A 482 6.81 -30.25 -2.22
C ASN A 482 7.29 -28.99 -2.93
N GLY A 483 8.07 -29.11 -4.01
CA GLY A 483 8.46 -27.95 -4.83
C GLY A 483 7.24 -27.23 -5.43
N GLY A 484 6.19 -28.00 -5.75
CA GLY A 484 4.95 -27.47 -6.30
C GLY A 484 4.98 -27.40 -7.82
N GLY A 485 5.14 -26.20 -8.37
CA GLY A 485 4.92 -25.89 -9.78
C GLY A 485 6.09 -25.21 -10.47
N GLY A 486 7.02 -26.00 -10.98
CA GLY A 486 8.05 -25.53 -11.91
C GLY A 486 9.24 -26.49 -11.99
N ASN A 487 10.45 -25.94 -12.03
CA ASN A 487 11.70 -26.72 -12.11
C ASN A 487 12.44 -26.64 -10.77
N ASP A 488 11.95 -27.43 -9.81
CA ASP A 488 12.32 -27.31 -8.41
C ASP A 488 13.44 -28.28 -8.03
N ARG A 489 14.49 -27.76 -7.39
CA ARG A 489 15.66 -28.52 -6.97
C ARG A 489 15.64 -28.74 -5.46
N CYS A 490 15.33 -29.96 -5.05
CA CYS A 490 15.23 -30.34 -3.65
C CYS A 490 16.47 -31.13 -3.19
N VAL A 491 17.11 -30.71 -2.11
CA VAL A 491 18.16 -31.45 -1.40
C VAL A 491 17.53 -32.04 -0.14
N THR A 492 17.42 -33.36 -0.10
CA THR A 492 16.71 -34.11 0.94
C THR A 492 17.51 -35.32 1.41
N ASP A 493 17.14 -35.91 2.55
CA ASP A 493 17.77 -37.15 2.99
C ASP A 493 17.14 -38.42 2.38
N PRO A 494 17.91 -39.52 2.21
CA PRO A 494 17.40 -40.75 1.58
C PRO A 494 16.29 -41.50 2.34
N ARG A 495 15.82 -40.94 3.46
CA ARG A 495 14.78 -41.51 4.34
C ARG A 495 13.42 -40.86 4.16
N GLU A 496 13.34 -39.82 3.32
CA GLU A 496 12.09 -39.14 3.03
C GLU A 496 11.13 -40.00 2.23
N THR A 497 9.87 -39.98 2.66
CA THR A 497 8.78 -40.73 2.03
C THR A 497 7.70 -39.82 1.43
N SER A 498 7.83 -38.50 1.56
CA SER A 498 6.90 -37.51 1.03
C SER A 498 7.62 -36.35 0.33
N ILE A 499 8.37 -36.67 -0.72
CA ILE A 499 8.90 -35.71 -1.69
C ILE A 499 7.94 -35.65 -2.89
N ARG A 500 7.59 -34.45 -3.35
CA ARG A 500 6.77 -34.20 -4.55
C ARG A 500 7.34 -33.02 -5.35
N SER A 501 7.14 -33.04 -6.66
CA SER A 501 7.58 -31.96 -7.57
C SER A 501 9.02 -31.50 -7.30
N CYS A 502 9.98 -32.39 -7.50
CA CYS A 502 11.41 -32.11 -7.37
C CYS A 502 12.17 -32.86 -8.48
N GLU A 503 13.19 -32.24 -9.08
CA GLU A 503 14.09 -32.85 -10.09
C GLU A 503 15.23 -33.69 -9.48
#